data_AF-A0A4P5T126-F1
#
_entry.id   AF-A0A4P5T126-F1
#
_cell.length_a   1.000
_cell.length_b   1.000
_cell.length_c   1.000
_cell.angle_alpha   90.00
_cell.angle_beta   90.00
_cell.angle_gamma   90.00
#
_symmetry.space_group_name_H-M   'P 1'
#
loop_
_entity.id
_entity.type
_entity.pdbx_description
1 polymer ?
#
loop_
_entity_poly.entity_id
_entity_poly.type
_entity_poly.pdbx_seq_one_letter_code
_entity_poly.pdbx_strand_id
1 'polypeptide(L)'
;MKSPLNIFPSSDKNPYYIVTHPYTRTSAGIRCLHLLCHHINLHNVPAYIILIGEENNHKENTTEPDYLTPILTQRSARYHFEKGMTPITVYPEIVAGNPYASPCTVRYILNFPGLLGGDEQYNAEELCFSYSKTLAEKTSYPGNILFIPTIDTRIFHASENHNSRSGSCFYASKYKREHNGNLYEVTNNSIEITSLLPNSQSPAEIAELFRKSELFYTYENTALGVEATLCGCPTVFLPNEHLESIISSIELGSDGFAWGNSEEEITRAKATVHKATENYSKAVADFQTNLKNFIDITQSHASDKKYSQKQYLELCKHIPRSQDNSWLQGELGIKDRYYAPLFSKLPSYIEKKIGALLCTLGLANDGEFLWNRANRRSKKNK
;
A
#
# COMPACT_ATOMS: atom_id res chain seq x y z
N MET A 1 -4.51 42.07 20.13
CA MET A 1 -3.21 42.44 19.53
C MET A 1 -2.88 41.38 18.49
N LYS A 2 -2.57 41.75 17.24
CA LYS A 2 -2.02 40.78 16.28
C LYS A 2 -0.63 40.39 16.78
N SER A 3 -0.35 39.09 16.85
CA SER A 3 1.00 38.60 17.15
C SER A 3 2.00 39.21 16.16
N PRO A 4 3.23 39.55 16.59
CA PRO A 4 4.25 40.04 15.67
C PRO A 4 4.51 38.99 14.59
N LEU A 5 4.61 39.44 13.33
CA LEU A 5 5.04 38.60 12.21
C LEU A 5 6.43 38.04 12.52
N ASN A 6 6.53 36.73 12.66
CA ASN A 6 7.78 36.03 12.95
C ASN A 6 8.13 35.12 11.76
N ILE A 7 9.36 35.24 11.27
CA ILE A 7 9.86 34.37 10.18
C ILE A 7 10.17 32.95 10.71
N PHE A 8 10.41 32.83 12.02
CA PHE A 8 10.68 31.55 12.66
C PHE A 8 9.37 30.79 12.89
N PRO A 9 9.26 29.55 12.38
CA PRO A 9 8.06 28.76 12.58
C PRO A 9 7.93 28.35 14.05
N SER A 10 6.72 28.47 14.58
CA SER A 10 6.31 27.85 15.83
C SER A 10 5.12 26.95 15.53
N SER A 11 5.32 25.63 15.66
CA SER A 11 4.22 24.67 15.57
C SER A 11 3.98 24.08 16.95
N ASP A 12 2.82 24.40 17.52
CA ASP A 12 2.30 23.76 18.72
C ASP A 12 1.50 22.48 18.37
N LYS A 13 1.48 22.10 17.09
CA LYS A 13 0.79 20.89 16.62
C LYS A 13 1.65 19.66 16.87
N ASN A 14 0.98 18.60 17.29
CA ASN A 14 1.56 17.29 17.50
C ASN A 14 2.03 16.67 16.18
N PRO A 15 3.22 16.03 16.14
CA PRO A 15 3.78 15.50 14.89
C PRO A 15 3.06 14.22 14.46
N TYR A 16 2.94 13.99 13.16
CA TYR A 16 2.49 12.71 12.60
C TYR A 16 3.67 11.82 12.28
N TYR A 17 3.58 10.56 12.67
CA TYR A 17 4.50 9.50 12.28
C TYR A 17 3.72 8.48 11.45
N ILE A 18 3.94 8.45 10.14
CA ILE A 18 3.17 7.63 9.21
C ILE A 18 4.00 6.41 8.82
N VAL A 19 3.52 5.23 9.21
CA VAL A 19 4.21 3.97 8.98
C VAL A 19 3.86 3.46 7.59
N THR A 20 4.86 3.22 6.75
CA THR A 20 4.62 2.70 5.38
C THR A 20 5.89 2.08 4.79
N HIS A 21 5.74 1.37 3.69
CA HIS A 21 6.87 0.86 2.92
C HIS A 21 7.52 1.98 2.07
N PRO A 22 8.73 1.75 1.53
CA PRO A 22 9.33 2.64 0.53
C PRO A 22 8.35 2.98 -0.59
N TYR A 23 8.44 4.21 -1.10
CA TYR A 23 7.52 4.68 -2.13
C TYR A 23 7.57 3.77 -3.37
N THR A 24 6.38 3.45 -3.89
CA THR A 24 6.22 2.78 -5.18
C THR A 24 4.97 3.29 -5.87
N ARG A 25 5.03 3.33 -7.20
CA ARG A 25 3.90 3.75 -8.04
C ARG A 25 2.83 2.66 -8.20
N THR A 26 3.17 1.40 -7.92
CA THR A 26 2.30 0.24 -8.17
C THR A 26 1.35 -0.08 -7.02
N SER A 27 1.54 0.51 -5.83
CA SER A 27 0.67 0.30 -4.68
C SER A 27 -0.11 1.56 -4.33
N ALA A 28 -1.44 1.50 -4.49
CA ALA A 28 -2.33 2.60 -4.13
C ALA A 28 -2.25 2.95 -2.64
N GLY A 29 -2.14 1.94 -1.75
CA GLY A 29 -2.01 2.16 -0.31
C GLY A 29 -0.72 2.86 0.07
N ILE A 30 0.42 2.49 -0.54
CA ILE A 30 1.70 3.17 -0.31
C ILE A 30 1.63 4.61 -0.83
N ARG A 31 1.12 4.84 -2.05
CA ARG A 31 0.89 6.20 -2.59
C ARG A 31 0.04 7.04 -1.65
N CYS A 32 -1.05 6.48 -1.13
CA CYS A 32 -1.97 7.11 -0.19
C CYS A 32 -1.24 7.63 1.06
N LEU A 33 -0.42 6.80 1.70
CA LEU A 33 0.30 7.16 2.93
C LEU A 33 1.40 8.21 2.69
N HIS A 34 2.11 8.13 1.56
CA HIS A 34 3.11 9.15 1.19
C HIS A 34 2.44 10.50 0.85
N LEU A 35 1.31 10.47 0.12
CA LEU A 35 0.52 11.68 -0.16
C LEU A 35 -0.07 12.28 1.11
N LEU A 36 -0.52 11.44 2.05
CA LEU A 36 -0.99 11.92 3.36
C LEU A 36 0.12 12.69 4.09
N CYS A 37 1.34 12.14 4.16
CA CYS A 37 2.48 12.83 4.76
C CYS A 37 2.77 14.17 4.05
N HIS A 38 2.82 14.16 2.71
CA HIS A 38 3.04 15.35 1.92
C HIS A 38 2.02 16.45 2.23
N HIS A 39 0.73 16.12 2.18
CA HIS A 39 -0.33 17.10 2.36
C HIS A 39 -0.43 17.59 3.81
N ILE A 40 -0.20 16.74 4.82
CA ILE A 40 -0.14 17.21 6.22
C ILE A 40 0.98 18.26 6.40
N ASN A 41 2.15 18.03 5.79
CA ASN A 41 3.25 19.01 5.82
C ASN A 41 2.86 20.32 5.10
N LEU A 42 2.12 20.27 3.98
CA LEU A 42 1.59 21.47 3.32
C LEU A 42 0.59 22.26 4.20
N HIS A 43 -0.07 21.58 5.15
CA HIS A 43 -0.91 22.21 6.17
C HIS A 43 -0.13 22.76 7.38
N ASN A 44 1.21 22.87 7.28
CA ASN A 44 2.10 23.34 8.36
C ASN A 44 2.01 22.48 9.63
N VAL A 45 1.68 21.19 9.51
CA VAL A 45 1.73 20.26 10.62
C VAL A 45 2.90 19.28 10.37
N PRO A 46 3.83 19.11 11.33
CA PRO A 46 4.98 18.24 11.10
C PRO A 46 4.54 16.79 10.85
N ALA A 47 4.89 16.23 9.71
CA ALA A 47 4.62 14.83 9.39
C ALA A 47 5.86 14.15 8.84
N TYR A 48 6.07 12.90 9.24
CA TYR A 48 7.24 12.11 8.90
C TYR A 48 6.86 10.68 8.52
N ILE A 49 7.65 10.06 7.65
CA ILE A 49 7.53 8.65 7.30
C ILE A 49 8.39 7.79 8.24
N ILE A 50 7.83 6.70 8.74
CA ILE A 50 8.57 5.57 9.31
C ILE A 50 8.54 4.45 8.27
N LEU A 51 9.72 4.06 7.78
CA LEU A 51 9.85 2.99 6.79
C LEU A 51 9.78 1.60 7.46
N ILE A 52 9.00 0.71 6.85
CA ILE A 52 8.93 -0.73 7.18
C ILE A 52 9.20 -1.57 5.92
N GLY A 53 9.68 -2.80 6.07
CA GLY A 53 10.02 -3.70 4.95
C GLY A 53 11.51 -4.05 4.85
N GLU A 54 11.89 -4.82 3.81
CA GLU A 54 13.25 -5.36 3.62
C GLU A 54 14.32 -4.32 3.89
N GLU A 55 15.32 -4.76 4.66
CA GLU A 55 16.34 -4.04 5.40
C GLU A 55 16.53 -2.57 5.03
N ASN A 56 16.73 -1.76 6.07
CA ASN A 56 17.19 -0.36 6.09
C ASN A 56 18.45 -0.04 5.24
N ASN A 57 18.81 -0.86 4.27
CA ASN A 57 19.61 -0.52 3.12
C ASN A 57 18.97 0.69 2.46
N HIS A 58 19.57 1.84 2.77
CA HIS A 58 19.46 3.14 2.14
C HIS A 58 19.59 3.02 0.61
N LYS A 59 18.61 2.39 -0.06
CA LYS A 59 18.48 2.44 -1.50
C LYS A 59 18.09 3.87 -1.83
N GLU A 60 18.78 4.44 -2.81
CA GLU A 60 18.30 5.64 -3.50
C GLU A 60 16.82 5.37 -3.89
N ASN A 61 15.92 6.32 -3.58
CA ASN A 61 14.46 6.25 -3.83
C ASN A 61 13.58 5.59 -2.74
N THR A 62 13.78 5.87 -1.45
CA THR A 62 12.81 5.48 -0.40
C THR A 62 11.53 6.32 -0.39
N THR A 63 11.58 7.54 -0.96
CA THR A 63 10.47 8.50 -1.07
C THR A 63 10.43 9.07 -2.49
N GLU A 64 9.27 9.62 -2.90
CA GLU A 64 9.14 10.38 -4.16
C GLU A 64 9.78 11.77 -4.00
N PRO A 65 10.77 12.16 -4.83
CA PRO A 65 11.48 13.43 -4.69
C PRO A 65 10.61 14.69 -4.71
N ASP A 66 9.49 14.66 -5.43
CA ASP A 66 8.58 15.80 -5.54
C ASP A 66 7.69 15.97 -4.29
N TYR A 67 7.70 15.00 -3.36
CA TYR A 67 6.84 15.02 -2.18
C TYR A 67 7.59 15.53 -0.93
N LEU A 68 6.86 16.25 -0.07
CA LEU A 68 7.31 16.65 1.26
C LEU A 68 7.15 15.50 2.27
N THR A 69 7.95 14.46 2.12
CA THR A 69 7.85 13.20 2.86
C THR A 69 9.13 12.90 3.68
N PRO A 70 9.50 13.74 4.65
CA PRO A 70 10.73 13.54 5.40
C PRO A 70 10.69 12.22 6.18
N ILE A 71 11.80 11.46 6.16
CA ILE A 71 11.95 10.27 7.00
C ILE A 71 12.15 10.68 8.46
N LEU A 72 11.44 10.02 9.38
CA LEU A 72 11.60 10.26 10.81
C LEU A 72 13.00 9.83 11.26
N THR A 73 13.74 10.74 11.88
CA THR A 73 15.05 10.44 12.47
C THR A 73 14.96 10.36 13.99
N GLN A 74 15.92 9.67 14.62
CA GLN A 74 16.06 9.68 16.09
C GLN A 74 16.18 11.10 16.64
N ARG A 75 16.89 11.99 15.93
CA ARG A 75 17.05 13.39 16.31
C ARG A 75 15.70 14.11 16.36
N SER A 76 14.88 13.97 15.31
CA SER A 76 13.55 14.57 15.25
C SER A 76 12.63 14.00 16.33
N ALA A 77 12.60 12.68 16.49
CA ALA A 77 11.78 12.03 17.51
C ALA A 77 12.18 12.43 18.94
N ARG A 78 13.48 12.52 19.22
CA ARG A 78 13.99 13.03 20.50
C ARG A 78 13.59 14.48 20.75
N TYR A 79 13.68 15.33 19.72
CA TYR A 79 13.24 16.72 19.82
C TYR A 79 11.75 16.84 20.18
N HIS A 80 10.88 16.07 19.51
CA HIS A 80 9.45 16.07 19.83
C HIS A 80 9.18 15.62 21.27
N PHE A 81 9.90 14.60 21.75
CA PHE A 81 9.81 14.14 23.14
C PHE A 81 10.26 15.21 24.14
N GLU A 82 11.42 15.85 23.92
CA GLU A 82 11.94 16.91 24.78
C GLU A 82 11.04 18.15 24.82
N LYS A 83 10.25 18.38 23.76
CA LYS A 83 9.22 19.42 23.68
C LYS A 83 7.85 19.01 24.22
N GLY A 84 7.68 17.77 24.65
CA GLY A 84 6.40 17.25 25.15
C GLY A 84 5.32 17.13 24.08
N MET A 85 5.70 17.04 22.79
CA MET A 85 4.76 16.92 21.68
C MET A 85 4.34 15.46 21.53
N THR A 86 3.06 15.15 21.70
CA THR A 86 2.51 13.80 21.65
C THR A 86 2.39 13.31 20.21
N PRO A 87 3.21 12.36 19.73
CA PRO A 87 3.13 11.93 18.34
C PRO A 87 1.83 11.19 18.03
N ILE A 88 1.28 11.47 16.85
CA ILE A 88 0.14 10.77 16.25
C ILE A 88 0.72 9.76 15.27
N THR A 89 0.73 8.48 15.63
CA THR A 89 1.26 7.44 14.75
C THR A 89 0.12 6.86 13.90
N VAL A 90 0.26 6.96 12.59
CA VAL A 90 -0.68 6.42 11.61
C VAL A 90 -0.13 5.09 11.11
N TYR A 91 -0.89 4.01 11.32
CA TYR A 91 -0.55 2.68 10.82
C TYR A 91 -1.55 2.24 9.74
N PRO A 92 -1.11 1.66 8.63
CA PRO A 92 -2.00 0.97 7.71
C PRO A 92 -2.56 -0.31 8.33
N GLU A 93 -3.63 -0.84 7.77
CA GLU A 93 -4.30 -2.07 8.22
C GLU A 93 -3.34 -3.26 8.30
N ILE A 94 -2.34 -3.32 7.42
CA ILE A 94 -1.38 -4.43 7.34
C ILE A 94 -0.42 -4.53 8.53
N VAL A 95 -0.34 -3.51 9.39
CA VAL A 95 0.55 -3.50 10.57
C VAL A 95 -0.24 -3.93 11.81
N ALA A 96 0.08 -5.07 12.40
CA ALA A 96 -0.61 -5.53 13.61
C ALA A 96 -0.29 -4.66 14.83
N GLY A 97 -1.33 -4.29 15.59
CA GLY A 97 -1.26 -3.58 16.87
C GLY A 97 -0.52 -2.24 16.81
N ASN A 98 0.13 -1.89 17.92
CA ASN A 98 0.87 -0.64 18.10
C ASN A 98 2.37 -0.92 18.35
N PRO A 99 3.13 -1.35 17.33
CA PRO A 99 4.50 -1.84 17.50
C PRO A 99 5.48 -0.78 18.00
N TYR A 100 5.22 0.51 17.74
CA TYR A 100 6.05 1.61 18.26
C TYR A 100 5.55 2.16 19.61
N ALA A 101 4.61 1.47 20.26
CA ALA A 101 4.02 1.85 21.54
C ALA A 101 3.54 3.30 21.57
N SER A 102 3.05 3.82 20.43
CA SER A 102 2.62 5.20 20.22
C SER A 102 1.56 5.61 21.25
N PRO A 103 1.56 6.86 21.76
CA PRO A 103 0.57 7.27 22.76
C PRO A 103 -0.79 7.53 22.09
N CYS A 104 -0.77 8.13 20.89
CA CYS A 104 -1.90 8.36 20.02
C CYS A 104 -1.74 7.48 18.78
N THR A 105 -2.65 6.53 18.59
CA THR A 105 -2.62 5.58 17.49
C THR A 105 -3.81 5.83 16.58
N VAL A 106 -3.53 5.95 15.30
CA VAL A 106 -4.52 6.09 14.24
C VAL A 106 -4.38 4.90 13.29
N ARG A 107 -5.44 4.10 13.17
CA ARG A 107 -5.51 3.02 12.19
C ARG A 107 -6.09 3.57 10.89
N TYR A 108 -5.36 3.41 9.78
CA TYR A 108 -5.86 3.77 8.46
C TYR A 108 -6.18 2.51 7.66
N ILE A 109 -7.47 2.24 7.47
CA ILE A 109 -8.00 1.03 6.84
C ILE A 109 -8.05 1.26 5.32
N LEU A 110 -7.03 0.78 4.60
CA LEU A 110 -6.90 0.98 3.15
C LEU A 110 -7.49 -0.17 2.32
N ASN A 111 -7.80 -1.29 2.95
CA ASN A 111 -8.42 -2.47 2.34
C ASN A 111 -9.26 -3.24 3.37
N PHE A 112 -9.96 -4.29 2.95
CA PHE A 112 -10.71 -5.17 3.86
C PHE A 112 -9.77 -5.74 4.94
N PRO A 113 -10.07 -5.57 6.25
CA PRO A 113 -9.23 -6.08 7.34
C PRO A 113 -8.91 -7.57 7.19
N GLY A 114 -7.68 -7.97 7.54
CA GLY A 114 -7.20 -9.35 7.42
C GLY A 114 -6.87 -9.82 6.00
N LEU A 115 -7.37 -9.17 4.94
CA LEU A 115 -7.17 -9.61 3.55
C LEU A 115 -5.70 -9.58 3.12
N LEU A 116 -4.93 -8.60 3.59
CA LEU A 116 -3.51 -8.42 3.27
C LEU A 116 -2.62 -8.63 4.51
N GLY A 117 -3.15 -9.29 5.54
CA GLY A 117 -2.56 -9.41 6.88
C GLY A 117 -2.92 -8.24 7.80
N GLY A 118 -2.30 -8.23 8.99
CA GLY A 118 -2.63 -7.27 10.05
C GLY A 118 -3.78 -7.77 10.94
N ASP A 119 -4.40 -6.84 11.67
CA ASP A 119 -5.50 -7.18 12.58
C ASP A 119 -6.85 -7.18 11.85
N GLU A 120 -7.74 -8.10 12.22
CA GLU A 120 -9.14 -8.11 11.77
C GLU A 120 -10.04 -7.20 12.63
N GLN A 121 -9.63 -7.01 13.89
CA GLN A 121 -10.30 -6.14 14.86
C GLN A 121 -9.26 -5.23 15.49
N TYR A 122 -9.59 -3.94 15.58
CA TYR A 122 -8.71 -2.95 16.16
C TYR A 122 -9.08 -2.68 17.61
N ASN A 123 -8.14 -2.14 18.38
CA ASN A 123 -8.40 -1.78 19.77
C ASN A 123 -9.38 -0.58 19.82
N ALA A 124 -10.36 -0.61 20.73
CA ALA A 124 -11.34 0.46 20.91
C ALA A 124 -10.71 1.82 21.30
N GLU A 125 -9.49 1.83 21.82
CA GLU A 125 -8.71 3.03 22.12
C GLU A 125 -7.98 3.61 20.88
N GLU A 126 -7.91 2.87 19.77
CA GLU A 126 -7.36 3.35 18.50
C GLU A 126 -8.40 4.16 17.74
N LEU A 127 -8.00 5.33 17.24
CA LEU A 127 -8.83 6.10 16.33
C LEU A 127 -8.73 5.48 14.94
N CYS A 128 -9.83 4.98 14.41
CA CYS A 128 -9.85 4.38 13.08
C CYS A 128 -10.33 5.40 12.04
N PHE A 129 -9.68 5.42 10.88
CA PHE A 129 -10.12 6.07 9.64
C PHE A 129 -10.14 5.02 8.53
N SER A 130 -11.15 5.07 7.66
CA SER A 130 -11.23 4.21 6.49
C SER A 130 -10.96 4.99 5.21
N TYR A 131 -10.33 4.33 4.23
CA TYR A 131 -10.10 4.93 2.91
C TYR A 131 -11.40 5.26 2.19
N SER A 132 -12.41 4.41 2.36
CA SER A 132 -13.75 4.62 1.79
C SER A 132 -14.85 4.26 2.77
N LYS A 133 -16.05 4.77 2.48
CA LYS A 133 -17.29 4.43 3.18
C LYS A 133 -17.60 2.93 3.07
N THR A 134 -17.34 2.32 1.90
CA THR A 134 -17.52 0.88 1.71
C THR A 134 -16.69 0.05 2.69
N LEU A 135 -15.45 0.48 2.96
CA LEU A 135 -14.62 -0.17 3.99
C LEU A 135 -15.13 0.15 5.39
N ALA A 136 -15.48 1.41 5.66
CA ALA A 136 -15.97 1.85 6.96
C ALA A 136 -17.18 1.04 7.43
N GLU A 137 -18.14 0.78 6.54
CA GLU A 137 -19.37 0.02 6.80
C GLU A 137 -19.11 -1.46 7.11
N LYS A 138 -17.99 -2.03 6.65
CA LYS A 138 -17.58 -3.41 6.97
C LYS A 138 -16.76 -3.51 8.26
N THR A 139 -16.57 -2.41 8.99
CA THR A 139 -15.80 -2.37 10.22
C THR A 139 -16.68 -1.94 11.39
N SER A 140 -16.21 -2.14 12.62
CA SER A 140 -16.86 -1.58 13.82
C SER A 140 -16.68 -0.05 13.96
N TYR A 141 -16.09 0.63 12.96
CA TYR A 141 -15.69 2.05 13.01
C TYR A 141 -16.23 2.85 11.81
N PRO A 142 -17.55 3.04 11.68
CA PRO A 142 -18.15 3.65 10.49
C PRO A 142 -17.93 5.18 10.37
N GLY A 143 -17.42 5.84 11.43
CA GLY A 143 -17.56 7.29 11.60
C GLY A 143 -16.53 8.19 10.88
N ASN A 144 -15.41 7.65 10.42
CA ASN A 144 -14.28 8.45 9.94
C ASN A 144 -13.81 7.97 8.57
N ILE A 145 -14.00 8.79 7.55
CA ILE A 145 -13.58 8.50 6.18
C ILE A 145 -12.53 9.53 5.76
N LEU A 146 -11.40 9.03 5.26
CA LEU A 146 -10.38 9.83 4.61
C LEU A 146 -10.08 9.19 3.26
N PHE A 147 -10.76 9.68 2.22
CA PHE A 147 -10.47 9.28 0.85
C PHE A 147 -9.39 10.18 0.25
N ILE A 148 -8.30 9.57 -0.23
CA ILE A 148 -7.21 10.27 -0.91
C ILE A 148 -7.23 9.85 -2.39
N PRO A 149 -7.56 10.77 -3.32
CA PRO A 149 -7.45 10.52 -4.75
C PRO A 149 -5.97 10.39 -5.13
N THR A 150 -5.51 9.17 -5.41
CA THR A 150 -4.07 8.90 -5.60
C THR A 150 -3.63 8.95 -7.06
N ILE A 151 -4.55 8.99 -8.03
CA ILE A 151 -4.27 8.91 -9.47
C ILE A 151 -3.55 10.15 -9.99
N ASP A 152 -2.45 9.94 -10.74
CA ASP A 152 -1.71 11.00 -11.41
C ASP A 152 -2.37 11.34 -12.75
N THR A 153 -3.19 12.38 -12.75
CA THR A 153 -3.94 12.84 -13.94
C THR A 153 -3.05 13.43 -15.02
N ARG A 154 -1.77 13.73 -14.74
CA ARG A 154 -0.80 14.12 -15.77
C ARG A 154 -0.49 12.97 -16.73
N ILE A 155 -0.64 11.73 -16.27
CA ILE A 155 -0.43 10.50 -17.05
C ILE A 155 -1.77 9.93 -17.52
N PHE A 156 -2.69 9.76 -16.57
CA PHE A 156 -4.00 9.15 -16.79
C PHE A 156 -5.06 10.21 -17.01
N HIS A 157 -5.28 10.54 -18.28
CA HIS A 157 -6.31 11.46 -18.74
C HIS A 157 -6.78 11.04 -20.13
N ALA A 158 -7.99 11.45 -20.49
CA ALA A 158 -8.58 11.21 -21.79
C ALA A 158 -7.74 11.86 -22.89
N SER A 159 -7.63 11.20 -24.05
CA SER A 159 -7.01 11.83 -25.22
C SER A 159 -7.87 12.99 -25.71
N GLU A 160 -7.24 14.08 -26.16
CA GLU A 160 -7.91 15.12 -26.93
C GLU A 160 -8.41 14.60 -28.29
N ASN A 161 -7.83 13.51 -28.79
CA ASN A 161 -8.22 12.87 -30.04
C ASN A 161 -9.23 11.75 -29.78
N HIS A 162 -10.43 11.88 -30.32
CA HIS A 162 -11.46 10.83 -30.30
C HIS A 162 -11.15 9.71 -31.30
N ASN A 163 -10.03 9.00 -31.07
CA ASN A 163 -9.69 7.83 -31.86
C ASN A 163 -10.73 6.71 -31.63
N SER A 164 -11.02 5.93 -32.68
CA SER A 164 -11.82 4.73 -32.53
C SER A 164 -11.09 3.75 -31.61
N ARG A 165 -11.78 3.37 -30.52
CA ARG A 165 -11.31 2.37 -29.56
C ARG A 165 -11.59 0.98 -30.08
N SER A 166 -10.72 0.02 -29.79
CA SER A 166 -10.89 -1.38 -30.21
C SER A 166 -10.17 -2.33 -29.28
N GLY A 167 -10.74 -3.52 -29.11
CA GLY A 167 -10.16 -4.56 -28.25
C GLY A 167 -10.25 -4.19 -26.76
N SER A 168 -9.61 -5.00 -25.93
CA SER A 168 -9.68 -4.87 -24.49
C SER A 168 -8.38 -5.23 -23.80
N CYS A 169 -8.22 -4.78 -22.57
CA CYS A 169 -7.13 -5.18 -21.69
C CYS A 169 -7.67 -5.66 -20.34
N PHE A 170 -6.86 -6.36 -19.56
CA PHE A 170 -7.27 -6.83 -18.24
C PHE A 170 -6.15 -6.84 -17.20
N TYR A 171 -6.52 -6.86 -15.93
CA TYR A 171 -5.61 -7.01 -14.79
C TYR A 171 -6.12 -8.05 -13.81
N ALA A 172 -5.24 -8.98 -13.42
CA ALA A 172 -5.57 -10.11 -12.55
C ALA A 172 -4.38 -10.59 -11.70
N SER A 173 -3.52 -9.66 -11.25
CA SER A 173 -2.26 -10.03 -10.58
C SER A 173 -2.50 -10.81 -9.29
N LYS A 174 -3.20 -10.23 -8.30
CA LYS A 174 -3.43 -10.90 -7.01
C LYS A 174 -4.40 -12.05 -7.17
N TYR A 175 -5.40 -11.88 -8.04
CA TYR A 175 -6.34 -12.94 -8.36
C TYR A 175 -5.63 -14.23 -8.83
N LYS A 176 -4.64 -14.12 -9.71
CA LYS A 176 -3.84 -15.28 -10.14
C LYS A 176 -2.83 -15.74 -9.10
N ARG A 177 -2.06 -14.80 -8.52
CA ARG A 177 -0.90 -15.12 -7.69
C ARG A 177 -1.24 -15.55 -6.26
N GLU A 178 -2.21 -14.89 -5.64
CA GLU A 178 -2.53 -15.09 -4.22
C GLU A 178 -3.77 -15.98 -4.04
N HIS A 179 -4.66 -16.03 -5.04
CA HIS A 179 -5.92 -16.78 -4.96
C HIS A 179 -6.02 -17.96 -5.93
N ASN A 180 -4.96 -18.22 -6.73
CA ASN A 180 -4.95 -19.27 -7.75
C ASN A 180 -6.20 -19.24 -8.67
N GLY A 181 -6.73 -18.04 -8.93
CA GLY A 181 -7.98 -17.85 -9.64
C GLY A 181 -7.86 -18.16 -11.14
N ASN A 182 -8.90 -18.76 -11.70
CA ASN A 182 -8.99 -19.04 -13.13
C ASN A 182 -9.61 -17.85 -13.87
N LEU A 183 -8.96 -17.42 -14.95
CA LEU A 183 -9.48 -16.33 -15.78
C LEU A 183 -10.80 -16.75 -16.46
N TYR A 184 -11.67 -15.77 -16.61
CA TYR A 184 -12.96 -15.93 -17.29
C TYR A 184 -12.78 -15.77 -18.79
N GLU A 185 -13.58 -16.50 -19.58
CA GLU A 185 -13.49 -16.53 -21.05
C GLU A 185 -13.59 -15.14 -21.69
N VAL A 186 -14.32 -14.22 -21.07
CA VAL A 186 -14.48 -12.82 -21.51
C VAL A 186 -13.13 -12.09 -21.66
N THR A 187 -12.06 -12.57 -21.01
CA THR A 187 -10.72 -11.96 -21.09
C THR A 187 -9.74 -12.70 -21.99
N ASN A 188 -10.11 -13.80 -22.64
CA ASN A 188 -9.19 -14.64 -23.42
C ASN A 188 -8.48 -13.89 -24.56
N ASN A 189 -9.13 -12.88 -25.15
CA ASN A 189 -8.59 -12.07 -26.24
C ASN A 189 -8.12 -10.67 -25.79
N SER A 190 -8.02 -10.45 -24.48
CA SER A 190 -7.60 -9.17 -23.90
C SER A 190 -6.09 -9.12 -23.67
N ILE A 191 -5.50 -7.93 -23.81
CA ILE A 191 -4.09 -7.70 -23.47
C ILE A 191 -3.95 -7.67 -21.94
N GLU A 192 -3.07 -8.51 -21.38
CA GLU A 192 -2.80 -8.49 -19.94
C GLU A 192 -1.90 -7.31 -19.55
N ILE A 193 -2.36 -6.52 -18.57
CA ILE A 193 -1.52 -5.59 -17.82
C ILE A 193 -0.85 -6.38 -16.70
N THR A 194 0.48 -6.38 -16.68
CA THR A 194 1.26 -7.11 -15.67
C THR A 194 1.90 -6.14 -14.69
N SER A 195 2.16 -6.62 -13.48
CA SER A 195 2.99 -5.91 -12.50
C SER A 195 4.10 -6.83 -12.02
N LEU A 196 5.23 -6.24 -11.63
CA LEU A 196 6.38 -6.95 -11.05
C LEU A 196 7.13 -7.90 -12.01
N LEU A 197 6.92 -7.80 -13.32
CA LEU A 197 7.71 -8.52 -14.33
C LEU A 197 8.74 -7.58 -14.99
N PRO A 198 9.88 -8.09 -15.49
CA PRO A 198 10.89 -7.27 -16.15
C PRO A 198 10.37 -6.47 -17.36
N ASN A 199 9.30 -6.95 -18.00
CA ASN A 199 8.64 -6.35 -19.16
C ASN A 199 7.24 -5.80 -18.82
N SER A 200 6.95 -5.55 -17.54
CA SER A 200 5.69 -4.89 -17.17
C SER A 200 5.60 -3.50 -17.76
N GLN A 201 4.39 -3.14 -18.21
CA GLN A 201 4.12 -1.87 -18.85
C GLN A 201 4.39 -0.70 -17.88
N SER A 202 5.02 0.35 -18.38
CA SER A 202 5.15 1.63 -17.68
C SER A 202 3.78 2.32 -17.55
N PRO A 203 3.62 3.27 -16.60
CA PRO A 203 2.37 4.03 -16.47
C PRO A 203 1.93 4.73 -17.76
N ALA A 204 2.88 5.24 -18.56
CA ALA A 204 2.58 5.87 -19.85
C ALA A 204 2.06 4.85 -20.88
N GLU A 205 2.66 3.66 -20.95
CA GLU A 205 2.19 2.58 -21.83
C GLU A 205 0.81 2.07 -21.41
N ILE A 206 0.55 1.97 -20.09
CA ILE A 206 -0.76 1.61 -19.56
C ILE A 206 -1.80 2.67 -19.94
N ALA A 207 -1.51 3.96 -19.76
CA ALA A 207 -2.40 5.05 -20.15
C ALA A 207 -2.71 5.04 -21.66
N GLU A 208 -1.70 4.81 -22.50
CA GLU A 208 -1.88 4.64 -23.95
C GLU A 208 -2.74 3.42 -24.30
N LEU A 209 -2.55 2.30 -23.60
CA LEU A 209 -3.38 1.11 -23.76
C LEU A 209 -4.84 1.40 -23.39
N PHE A 210 -5.09 2.10 -22.28
CA PHE A 210 -6.44 2.51 -21.89
C PHE A 210 -7.05 3.48 -22.90
N ARG A 211 -6.29 4.45 -23.43
CA ARG A 211 -6.82 5.38 -24.45
C ARG A 211 -7.25 4.68 -25.75
N LYS A 212 -6.70 3.50 -26.06
CA LYS A 212 -7.03 2.72 -27.27
C LYS A 212 -8.04 1.60 -27.03
N SER A 213 -8.14 1.11 -25.80
CA SER A 213 -9.02 -0.01 -25.44
C SER A 213 -10.49 0.42 -25.38
N GLU A 214 -11.38 -0.48 -25.80
CA GLU A 214 -12.83 -0.33 -25.67
C GLU A 214 -13.31 -0.65 -24.25
N LEU A 215 -12.67 -1.62 -23.60
CA LEU A 215 -12.95 -2.05 -22.23
C LEU A 215 -11.68 -2.44 -21.49
N PHE A 216 -11.66 -2.17 -20.19
CA PHE A 216 -10.69 -2.71 -19.24
C PHE A 216 -11.42 -3.67 -18.28
N TYR A 217 -10.91 -4.89 -18.12
CA TYR A 217 -11.44 -5.87 -17.18
C TYR A 217 -10.53 -6.01 -15.95
N THR A 218 -11.10 -6.10 -14.75
CA THR A 218 -10.31 -6.39 -13.54
C THR A 218 -10.98 -7.44 -12.66
N TYR A 219 -10.17 -8.32 -12.09
CA TYR A 219 -10.60 -9.37 -11.15
C TYR A 219 -10.41 -8.97 -9.68
N GLU A 220 -9.89 -7.77 -9.43
CA GLU A 220 -9.58 -7.30 -8.10
C GLU A 220 -9.82 -5.79 -7.96
N ASN A 221 -9.94 -5.32 -6.72
CA ASN A 221 -9.90 -3.89 -6.42
C ASN A 221 -8.50 -3.34 -6.72
N THR A 222 -8.41 -2.44 -7.70
CA THR A 222 -7.15 -1.85 -8.20
C THR A 222 -7.35 -0.40 -8.62
N ALA A 223 -6.31 0.42 -8.42
CA ALA A 223 -6.28 1.80 -8.92
C ALA A 223 -6.38 1.88 -10.45
N LEU A 224 -5.95 0.81 -11.16
CA LEU A 224 -6.05 0.71 -12.62
C LEU A 224 -7.49 0.91 -13.12
N GLY A 225 -8.51 0.56 -12.33
CA GLY A 225 -9.91 0.77 -12.73
C GLY A 225 -10.28 2.25 -12.82
N VAL A 226 -9.80 3.07 -11.88
CA VAL A 226 -9.99 4.52 -11.93
C VAL A 226 -9.10 5.15 -13.01
N GLU A 227 -7.86 4.67 -13.14
CA GLU A 227 -6.91 5.13 -14.16
C GLU A 227 -7.46 4.90 -15.59
N ALA A 228 -8.11 3.76 -15.83
CA ALA A 228 -8.77 3.44 -17.09
C ALA A 228 -9.94 4.39 -17.39
N THR A 229 -10.83 4.64 -16.42
CA THR A 229 -12.00 5.52 -16.66
C THR A 229 -11.58 6.96 -16.89
N LEU A 230 -10.54 7.45 -16.21
CA LEU A 230 -9.95 8.77 -16.48
C LEU A 230 -9.33 8.87 -17.88
N CYS A 231 -8.84 7.76 -18.44
CA CYS A 231 -8.40 7.67 -19.84
C CYS A 231 -9.57 7.51 -20.84
N GLY A 232 -10.82 7.51 -20.36
CA GLY A 232 -12.03 7.28 -21.16
C GLY A 232 -12.31 5.82 -21.50
N CYS A 233 -11.63 4.87 -20.85
CA CYS A 233 -11.86 3.43 -20.98
C CYS A 233 -12.78 2.94 -19.85
N PRO A 234 -14.00 2.47 -20.15
CA PRO A 234 -14.86 1.89 -19.14
C PRO A 234 -14.19 0.68 -18.48
N THR A 235 -14.40 0.54 -17.17
CA THR A 235 -13.86 -0.58 -16.38
C THR A 235 -14.96 -1.55 -16.00
N VAL A 236 -14.73 -2.83 -16.27
CA VAL A 236 -15.59 -3.94 -15.89
C VAL A 236 -14.93 -4.67 -14.72
N PHE A 237 -15.51 -4.53 -13.54
CA PHE A 237 -15.12 -5.31 -12.36
C PHE A 237 -15.80 -6.66 -12.45
N LEU A 238 -15.02 -7.74 -12.54
CA LEU A 238 -15.50 -9.11 -12.71
C LEU A 238 -15.69 -9.77 -11.33
N PRO A 239 -16.93 -9.90 -10.82
CA PRO A 239 -17.19 -10.40 -9.49
C PRO A 239 -16.66 -11.82 -9.32
N ASN A 240 -16.08 -12.09 -8.16
CA ASN A 240 -15.54 -13.38 -7.77
C ASN A 240 -15.51 -13.47 -6.24
N GLU A 241 -15.07 -14.61 -5.70
CA GLU A 241 -15.01 -14.86 -4.25
C GLU A 241 -14.17 -13.84 -3.46
N HIS A 242 -13.28 -13.08 -4.13
CA HIS A 242 -12.41 -12.07 -3.53
C HIS A 242 -12.72 -10.64 -4.00
N LEU A 243 -13.74 -10.46 -4.85
CA LEU A 243 -14.20 -9.17 -5.34
C LEU A 243 -15.72 -9.09 -5.20
N GLU A 244 -16.15 -8.69 -4.00
CA GLU A 244 -17.57 -8.55 -3.64
C GLU A 244 -18.13 -7.14 -3.87
N SER A 245 -17.28 -6.12 -3.84
CA SER A 245 -17.66 -4.73 -4.08
C SER A 245 -16.49 -3.88 -4.55
N ILE A 246 -16.78 -2.72 -5.13
CA ILE A 246 -15.79 -1.72 -5.57
C ILE A 246 -15.54 -0.76 -4.40
N ILE A 247 -14.33 -0.76 -3.85
CA ILE A 247 -13.96 -0.01 -2.64
C ILE A 247 -14.25 1.50 -2.75
N SER A 248 -13.97 2.12 -3.89
CA SER A 248 -14.06 3.58 -4.09
C SER A 248 -15.35 4.05 -4.76
N SER A 249 -16.35 3.17 -4.90
CA SER A 249 -17.58 3.46 -5.66
C SER A 249 -18.47 4.52 -5.04
N ILE A 250 -18.37 4.74 -3.73
CA ILE A 250 -19.16 5.76 -3.04
C ILE A 250 -18.51 7.14 -3.25
N GLU A 251 -17.20 7.22 -3.17
CA GLU A 251 -16.44 8.48 -3.27
C GLU A 251 -16.29 8.97 -4.71
N LEU A 252 -16.20 8.05 -5.67
CA LEU A 252 -16.03 8.37 -7.09
C LEU A 252 -17.32 8.18 -7.90
N GLY A 253 -18.36 7.59 -7.33
CA GLY A 253 -19.53 7.12 -8.06
C GLY A 253 -19.26 5.85 -8.88
N SER A 254 -20.24 5.47 -9.69
CA SER A 254 -20.21 4.27 -10.56
C SER A 254 -20.21 4.59 -12.06
N ASP A 255 -20.07 5.86 -12.43
CA ASP A 255 -19.96 6.26 -13.83
C ASP A 255 -18.65 5.71 -14.44
N GLY A 256 -18.75 5.06 -15.60
CA GLY A 256 -17.61 4.37 -16.22
C GLY A 256 -17.26 3.02 -15.61
N PHE A 257 -17.89 2.60 -14.51
CA PHE A 257 -17.73 1.26 -13.92
C PHE A 257 -18.92 0.37 -14.27
N ALA A 258 -18.65 -0.90 -14.59
CA ALA A 258 -19.62 -1.96 -14.73
C ALA A 258 -19.34 -3.05 -13.68
N TRP A 259 -20.39 -3.55 -13.02
CA TRP A 259 -20.29 -4.70 -12.12
C TRP A 259 -20.72 -5.98 -12.84
N GLY A 260 -19.75 -6.82 -13.23
CA GLY A 260 -19.98 -7.95 -14.12
C GLY A 260 -20.00 -7.56 -15.59
N ASN A 261 -20.07 -8.57 -16.46
CA ASN A 261 -19.93 -8.43 -17.91
C ASN A 261 -21.26 -8.51 -18.67
N SER A 262 -22.37 -8.12 -18.03
CA SER A 262 -23.66 -8.04 -18.73
C SER A 262 -23.65 -6.90 -19.75
N GLU A 263 -24.42 -7.06 -20.83
CA GLU A 263 -24.49 -6.06 -21.90
C GLU A 263 -25.05 -4.73 -21.39
N GLU A 264 -26.02 -4.77 -20.48
CA GLU A 264 -26.64 -3.60 -19.88
C GLU A 264 -25.64 -2.79 -19.04
N GLU A 265 -24.88 -3.46 -18.17
CA GLU A 265 -23.88 -2.82 -17.32
C GLU A 265 -22.73 -2.21 -18.14
N ILE A 266 -22.24 -2.95 -19.15
CA ILE A 266 -21.22 -2.46 -20.07
C ILE A 266 -21.72 -1.25 -20.87
N THR A 267 -22.95 -1.30 -21.37
CA THR A 267 -23.56 -0.19 -22.13
C THR A 267 -23.69 1.05 -21.27
N ARG A 268 -24.15 0.90 -20.02
CA ARG A 268 -24.21 1.99 -19.04
C ARG A 268 -22.83 2.59 -18.79
N ALA A 269 -21.83 1.75 -18.50
CA ALA A 269 -20.47 2.21 -18.21
C ALA A 269 -19.85 2.97 -19.41
N LYS A 270 -20.04 2.47 -20.63
CA LYS A 270 -19.63 3.16 -21.87
C LYS A 270 -20.31 4.52 -22.01
N ALA A 271 -21.63 4.58 -21.77
CA ALA A 271 -22.38 5.82 -21.88
C ALA A 271 -21.97 6.87 -20.84
N THR A 272 -21.46 6.46 -19.67
CA THR A 272 -21.17 7.37 -18.56
C THR A 272 -19.69 7.63 -18.28
N VAL A 273 -18.75 6.90 -18.91
CA VAL A 273 -17.29 7.03 -18.62
C VAL A 273 -16.76 8.45 -18.76
N HIS A 274 -17.35 9.27 -19.63
CA HIS A 274 -16.98 10.68 -19.80
C HIS A 274 -17.13 11.53 -18.50
N LYS A 275 -17.97 11.09 -17.56
CA LYS A 275 -18.18 11.76 -16.25
C LYS A 275 -17.09 11.46 -15.23
N ALA A 276 -16.25 10.44 -15.46
CA ALA A 276 -15.23 10.02 -14.51
C ALA A 276 -14.26 11.16 -14.12
N THR A 277 -13.90 12.00 -15.08
CA THR A 277 -13.03 13.17 -14.83
C THR A 277 -13.68 14.19 -13.89
N GLU A 278 -14.97 14.46 -14.07
CA GLU A 278 -15.72 15.37 -13.21
C GLU A 278 -15.86 14.78 -11.79
N ASN A 279 -16.21 13.50 -11.69
CA ASN A 279 -16.34 12.81 -10.40
C ASN A 279 -15.01 12.78 -9.64
N TYR A 280 -13.91 12.48 -10.32
CA TYR A 280 -12.58 12.48 -9.72
C TYR A 280 -12.17 13.89 -9.26
N SER A 281 -12.47 14.93 -10.05
CA SER A 281 -12.20 16.32 -9.69
C SER A 281 -12.96 16.76 -8.44
N LYS A 282 -14.22 16.31 -8.27
CA LYS A 282 -14.99 16.51 -7.04
C LYS A 282 -14.32 15.85 -5.84
N ALA A 283 -13.90 14.59 -5.99
CA ALA A 283 -13.19 13.89 -4.92
C ALA A 283 -11.85 14.58 -4.53
N VAL A 284 -11.14 15.16 -5.49
CA VAL A 284 -9.94 15.98 -5.23
C VAL A 284 -10.28 17.27 -4.46
N ALA A 285 -11.39 17.92 -4.79
CA ALA A 285 -11.86 19.10 -4.06
C ALA A 285 -12.26 18.73 -2.61
N ASP A 286 -12.99 17.63 -2.44
CA ASP A 286 -13.46 17.14 -1.15
C ASP A 286 -12.32 16.66 -0.24
N PHE A 287 -11.23 16.16 -0.82
CA PHE A 287 -10.04 15.72 -0.07
C PHE A 287 -9.50 16.81 0.87
N GLN A 288 -9.52 18.10 0.48
CA GLN A 288 -9.04 19.19 1.34
C GLN A 288 -9.85 19.29 2.64
N THR A 289 -11.17 19.17 2.54
CA THR A 289 -12.07 19.17 3.70
C THR A 289 -11.86 17.91 4.56
N ASN A 290 -11.76 16.75 3.91
CA ASN A 290 -11.56 15.47 4.60
C ASN A 290 -10.21 15.44 5.35
N LEU A 291 -9.14 15.96 4.74
CA LEU A 291 -7.83 16.07 5.37
C LEU A 291 -7.86 17.02 6.58
N LYS A 292 -8.52 18.18 6.44
CA LYS A 292 -8.66 19.10 7.57
C LYS A 292 -9.40 18.44 8.74
N ASN A 293 -10.50 17.74 8.46
CA ASN A 293 -11.25 17.00 9.48
C ASN A 293 -10.40 15.90 10.14
N PHE A 294 -9.64 15.14 9.33
CA PHE A 294 -8.67 14.16 9.85
C PHE A 294 -7.67 14.80 10.80
N ILE A 295 -7.06 15.94 10.41
CA ILE A 295 -6.09 16.65 11.23
C ILE A 295 -6.75 17.13 12.53
N ASP A 296 -7.91 17.77 12.47
CA ASP A 296 -8.58 18.32 13.64
C ASP A 296 -8.96 17.23 14.66
N ILE A 297 -9.57 16.13 14.19
CA ILE A 297 -9.98 15.00 15.05
C ILE A 297 -8.75 14.36 15.70
N THR A 298 -7.72 14.06 14.90
CA THR A 298 -6.52 13.37 15.41
C THR A 298 -5.68 14.25 16.34
N GLN A 299 -5.58 15.56 16.07
CA GLN A 299 -4.91 16.51 16.97
C GLN A 299 -5.66 16.67 18.29
N SER A 300 -6.99 16.76 18.25
CA SER A 300 -7.83 16.79 19.46
C SER A 300 -7.69 15.49 20.26
N HIS A 301 -7.62 14.34 19.59
CA HIS A 301 -7.42 13.07 20.27
C HIS A 301 -6.03 12.96 20.92
N ALA A 302 -5.02 13.60 20.33
CA ALA A 302 -3.66 13.63 20.86
C ALA A 302 -3.48 14.57 22.05
N SER A 303 -4.26 15.66 22.15
CA SER A 303 -4.12 16.63 23.27
C SER A 303 -4.44 16.02 24.63
N ASP A 304 -5.28 14.98 24.66
CA ASP A 304 -5.69 14.30 25.90
C ASP A 304 -4.69 13.22 26.35
N LYS A 305 -3.63 12.99 25.55
CA LYS A 305 -2.66 11.90 25.76
C LYS A 305 -1.30 12.46 26.16
N LYS A 306 -0.69 11.84 27.18
CA LYS A 306 0.65 12.22 27.65
C LYS A 306 1.74 11.44 26.92
N TYR A 307 2.76 12.14 26.43
CA TYR A 307 3.96 11.52 25.88
C TYR A 307 4.96 11.13 26.99
N SER A 308 4.67 10.05 27.72
CA SER A 308 5.44 9.65 28.91
C SER A 308 6.57 8.66 28.66
N GLN A 309 6.54 7.93 27.54
CA GLN A 309 7.52 6.89 27.21
C GLN A 309 8.46 7.33 26.08
N LYS A 310 9.75 6.98 26.20
CA LYS A 310 10.80 7.29 25.22
C LYS A 310 10.72 6.40 23.97
N GLN A 311 9.63 6.52 23.20
CA GLN A 311 9.37 5.72 22.00
C GLN A 311 10.43 5.85 20.90
N TYR A 312 11.25 6.91 20.90
CA TYR A 312 12.36 7.03 19.95
C TYR A 312 13.41 5.91 20.08
N LEU A 313 13.45 5.20 21.21
CA LEU A 313 14.27 4.01 21.40
C LEU A 313 13.69 2.78 20.68
N GLU A 314 12.36 2.74 20.51
CA GLU A 314 11.63 1.67 19.83
C GLU A 314 11.66 1.82 18.30
N LEU A 315 11.83 3.04 17.77
CA LEU A 315 12.06 3.30 16.33
C LEU A 315 13.32 2.58 15.79
N CYS A 316 14.22 2.15 16.68
CA CYS A 316 15.42 1.40 16.32
C CYS A 316 15.17 -0.11 16.25
N LYS A 317 14.03 -0.59 16.73
CA LYS A 317 13.67 -2.00 16.69
C LYS A 317 13.02 -2.28 15.34
N HIS A 318 13.68 -3.11 14.54
CA HIS A 318 13.12 -3.63 13.32
C HIS A 318 11.78 -4.29 13.65
N ILE A 319 10.67 -3.84 13.06
CA ILE A 319 9.37 -4.52 13.20
C ILE A 319 9.51 -5.87 12.50
N PRO A 320 9.49 -7.00 13.22
CA PRO A 320 9.40 -8.30 12.58
C PRO A 320 8.04 -8.37 11.88
N ARG A 321 8.00 -8.92 10.66
CA ARG A 321 6.74 -9.30 10.00
C ARG A 321 5.82 -9.99 11.01
N SER A 322 4.52 -9.66 11.01
CA SER A 322 3.51 -10.55 11.55
C SER A 322 3.75 -11.93 10.93
N GLN A 323 3.92 -12.93 11.78
CA GLN A 323 4.18 -14.31 11.39
C GLN A 323 2.92 -14.87 10.73
N ASP A 324 2.66 -14.55 9.46
CA ASP A 324 1.74 -15.32 8.59
C ASP A 324 1.82 -14.91 7.11
N ASN A 325 3.00 -14.53 6.62
CA ASN A 325 3.26 -14.35 5.18
C ASN A 325 4.32 -15.34 4.70
N SER A 326 3.92 -16.61 4.61
CA SER A 326 4.76 -17.70 4.06
C SER A 326 4.93 -17.65 2.53
N TRP A 327 4.38 -16.64 1.83
CA TRP A 327 4.37 -16.60 0.36
C TRP A 327 5.25 -15.51 -0.28
N LEU A 328 6.03 -14.77 0.52
CA LEU A 328 7.09 -13.87 0.04
C LEU A 328 8.49 -14.46 0.17
N GLN A 329 8.65 -15.78 0.03
CA GLN A 329 9.96 -16.43 0.05
C GLN A 329 10.58 -16.50 -1.36
N GLY A 330 11.13 -15.37 -1.79
CA GLY A 330 12.33 -15.39 -2.63
C GLY A 330 13.53 -15.19 -1.71
N GLU A 331 14.44 -16.17 -1.68
CA GLU A 331 15.66 -16.24 -0.85
C GLU A 331 15.44 -16.55 0.63
N LEU A 332 15.38 -17.85 0.96
CA LEU A 332 15.74 -18.34 2.28
C LEU A 332 17.21 -17.99 2.50
N GLY A 333 17.54 -16.86 3.10
CA GLY A 333 18.92 -16.48 3.41
C GLY A 333 19.59 -17.46 4.37
N ILE A 334 20.00 -18.65 3.90
CA ILE A 334 20.70 -19.67 4.71
C ILE A 334 22.11 -19.18 5.08
N LYS A 335 22.58 -18.09 4.45
CA LYS A 335 23.78 -17.36 4.80
C LYS A 335 23.63 -16.52 6.08
N ASP A 336 22.42 -16.23 6.54
CA ASP A 336 22.23 -15.45 7.76
C ASP A 336 22.69 -16.22 9.01
N ARG A 337 23.42 -15.50 9.87
CA ARG A 337 23.99 -16.01 11.13
C ARG A 337 22.97 -16.67 12.06
N TYR A 338 21.68 -16.47 11.81
CA TYR A 338 20.57 -17.01 12.59
C TYR A 338 20.35 -18.53 12.40
N TYR A 339 20.51 -19.07 11.18
CA TYR A 339 20.24 -20.50 10.92
C TYR A 339 21.49 -21.38 10.94
N ALA A 340 22.67 -20.78 10.86
CA ALA A 340 23.94 -21.48 10.94
C ALA A 340 24.07 -22.44 12.15
N PRO A 341 23.58 -22.09 13.37
CA PRO A 341 23.61 -22.99 14.53
C PRO A 341 22.67 -24.19 14.38
N LEU A 342 21.50 -24.01 13.76
CA LEU A 342 20.49 -25.06 13.59
C LEU A 342 21.01 -26.16 12.65
N PHE A 343 21.55 -25.76 11.50
CA PHE A 343 22.16 -26.71 10.57
C PHE A 343 23.45 -27.32 11.12
N SER A 344 24.19 -26.62 11.98
CA SER A 344 25.46 -27.15 12.53
C SER A 344 25.28 -28.45 13.34
N LYS A 345 24.06 -28.72 13.84
CA LYS A 345 23.70 -29.93 14.60
C LYS A 345 23.19 -31.07 13.73
N LEU A 346 22.93 -30.86 12.44
CA LEU A 346 22.40 -31.89 11.55
C LEU A 346 23.53 -32.78 10.99
N PRO A 347 23.29 -34.10 10.85
CA PRO A 347 24.17 -34.98 10.11
C PRO A 347 24.32 -34.52 8.65
N SER A 348 25.52 -34.68 8.08
CA SER A 348 25.85 -34.23 6.71
C SER A 348 24.93 -34.81 5.62
N TYR A 349 24.37 -36.01 5.82
CA TYR A 349 23.42 -36.60 4.87
C TYR A 349 22.04 -35.90 4.87
N ILE A 350 21.61 -35.37 6.03
CA ILE A 350 20.36 -34.59 6.13
C ILE A 350 20.57 -33.21 5.49
N GLU A 351 21.71 -32.55 5.75
CA GLU A 351 22.07 -31.29 5.08
C GLU A 351 22.04 -31.42 3.55
N LYS A 352 22.54 -32.53 2.99
CA LYS A 352 22.49 -32.79 1.53
C LYS A 352 21.06 -32.98 1.00
N LYS A 353 20.20 -33.70 1.72
CA LYS A 353 18.80 -33.89 1.31
C LYS A 353 18.02 -32.57 1.34
N ILE A 354 18.27 -31.75 2.35
CA ILE A 354 17.68 -30.40 2.44
C ILE A 354 18.21 -29.53 1.30
N GLY A 355 19.52 -29.53 1.04
CA GLY A 355 20.10 -28.79 -0.08
C GLY A 355 19.50 -29.17 -1.43
N ALA A 356 19.34 -30.47 -1.69
CA ALA A 356 18.70 -30.97 -2.91
C ALA A 356 17.23 -30.52 -3.03
N LEU A 357 16.46 -30.60 -1.94
CA LEU A 357 15.06 -30.15 -1.91
C LEU A 357 14.95 -28.65 -2.23
N LEU A 358 15.84 -27.83 -1.67
CA LEU A 358 15.86 -26.38 -1.91
C LEU A 358 16.17 -26.04 -3.37
N CYS A 359 17.09 -26.78 -4.02
CA CYS A 359 17.34 -26.63 -5.44
C CYS A 359 16.08 -26.93 -6.28
N THR A 360 15.33 -27.99 -5.94
CA THR A 360 14.08 -28.34 -6.64
C THR A 360 12.98 -27.30 -6.46
N LEU A 361 13.02 -26.54 -5.36
CA LEU A 361 12.08 -25.47 -5.03
C LEU A 361 12.51 -24.09 -5.60
N GLY A 362 13.51 -24.04 -6.47
CA GLY A 362 13.97 -22.79 -7.11
C GLY A 362 14.96 -21.96 -6.28
N LEU A 363 15.40 -22.46 -5.12
CA LEU A 363 16.34 -21.80 -4.21
C LEU A 363 17.77 -22.34 -4.42
N ALA A 364 18.26 -22.22 -5.65
CA ALA A 364 19.50 -22.87 -6.09
C ALA A 364 20.72 -22.45 -5.28
N ASN A 365 20.86 -21.15 -4.96
CA ASN A 365 22.00 -20.60 -4.22
C ASN A 365 22.12 -21.17 -2.80
N ASP A 366 20.99 -21.34 -2.11
CA ASP A 366 20.94 -21.84 -0.74
C ASP A 366 21.10 -23.36 -0.69
N GLY A 367 20.51 -24.05 -1.66
CA GLY A 367 20.70 -25.48 -1.84
C GLY A 367 22.16 -25.86 -2.11
N GLU A 368 22.82 -25.11 -3.00
CA GLU A 368 24.24 -25.32 -3.34
C GLU A 368 25.17 -25.02 -2.15
N PHE A 369 24.87 -23.99 -1.36
CA PHE A 369 25.61 -23.67 -0.15
C PHE A 369 25.58 -24.82 0.88
N LEU A 370 24.40 -25.37 1.17
CA LEU A 370 24.26 -26.50 2.10
C LEU A 370 24.95 -27.76 1.57
N TRP A 371 24.83 -28.03 0.27
CA TRP A 371 25.50 -29.14 -0.38
C TRP A 371 27.04 -29.06 -0.26
N ASN A 372 27.60 -27.89 -0.57
CA ASN A 372 29.03 -27.62 -0.48
C ASN A 372 29.54 -27.69 0.97
N ARG A 373 28.76 -27.19 1.93
CA ARG A 373 29.08 -27.26 3.36
C ARG A 373 29.10 -28.69 3.89
N ALA A 374 28.09 -29.49 3.55
CA ALA A 374 28.01 -30.89 3.96
C ALA A 374 29.19 -31.72 3.42
N ASN A 375 29.60 -31.47 2.17
CA ASN A 375 30.76 -32.11 1.57
C ASN A 375 32.07 -31.74 2.30
N ARG A 376 32.25 -30.46 2.69
CA ARG A 376 33.41 -30.02 3.48
C ARG A 376 33.47 -30.69 4.87
N ARG A 377 32.33 -30.91 5.54
CA ARG A 377 32.29 -31.62 6.85
C ARG A 377 32.58 -33.10 6.71
N SER A 378 32.07 -33.75 5.66
CA SER A 378 32.33 -35.19 5.42
C SER A 378 33.81 -35.51 5.15
N LYS A 379 34.59 -34.54 4.65
CA LYS A 379 36.05 -34.65 4.46
C LYS A 379 36.88 -34.39 5.72
N LYS A 380 36.31 -33.82 6.79
CA LYS A 380 37.00 -33.58 8.07
C LYS A 380 36.82 -34.72 9.08
N ASN A 381 35.89 -35.65 8.82
CA ASN A 381 35.59 -36.81 9.67
C ASN A 381 36.03 -38.15 9.03
N LYS A 382 36.86 -38.09 7.99
CA LYS A 382 37.67 -39.19 7.46
C LYS A 382 39.13 -38.80 7.68
#